data_AF-A0A942QVM0-F1
#
_entry.id   AF-A0A942QVM0-F1
#
_cell.length_a   1.000
_cell.length_b   1.000
_cell.length_c   1.000
_cell.angle_alpha   90.00
_cell.angle_beta   90.00
_cell.angle_gamma   90.00
#
_symmetry.space_group_name_H-M   'P 1'
#
loop_
_entity.id
_entity.type
_entity.pdbx_description
1 polymer ?
#
loop_
_entity_poly.entity_id
_entity_poly.type
_entity_poly.pdbx_seq_one_letter_code
_entity_poly.pdbx_strand_id
1 'polypeptide(L)'
;GPLADALEDAAALTGAATHAAWRDGRADVAMHNAMGYLRGFGHTVLAWLWLDVAALAARQLSAGAGDAVLLRGHLTAARYFFAYELPLVQAWLAPVIDASDTFATLDPAVL
;
A
#
# COMPACT_ATOMS: atom_id res chain seq x y z
N GLY A 1 -8.56 -13.40 -7.40
CA GLY A 1 -9.77 -12.60 -7.68
C GLY A 1 -9.36 -11.16 -7.54
N PRO A 2 -9.88 -10.20 -8.33
CA PRO A 2 -9.13 -9.00 -8.70
C PRO A 2 -8.61 -8.16 -7.53
N LEU A 3 -9.35 -8.06 -6.42
CA LEU A 3 -8.86 -7.37 -5.22
C LEU A 3 -7.77 -8.15 -4.47
N ALA A 4 -7.90 -9.47 -4.38
CA ALA A 4 -6.86 -10.31 -3.78
C ALA A 4 -5.58 -10.28 -4.62
N ASP A 5 -5.71 -10.36 -5.95
CA ASP A 5 -4.57 -10.32 -6.87
C ASP A 5 -3.83 -8.97 -6.75
N ALA A 6 -4.57 -7.85 -6.69
CA ALA A 6 -3.98 -6.53 -6.46
C ALA A 6 -3.30 -6.38 -5.08
N LEU A 7 -3.83 -7.04 -4.04
CA LEU A 7 -3.19 -7.06 -2.72
C LEU A 7 -1.90 -7.88 -2.74
N GLU A 8 -1.88 -9.00 -3.45
CA GLU A 8 -0.67 -9.83 -3.64
C GLU A 8 0.44 -9.03 -4.33
N ASP A 9 0.10 -8.29 -5.38
CA ASP A 9 1.06 -7.41 -6.08
C ASP A 9 1.62 -6.32 -5.15
N ALA A 10 0.76 -5.64 -4.38
CA ALA A 10 1.19 -4.62 -3.44
C ALA A 10 2.06 -5.19 -2.30
N ALA A 11 1.74 -6.41 -1.84
CA ALA A 11 2.53 -7.12 -0.84
C ALA A 11 3.90 -7.52 -1.40
N ALA A 12 3.98 -7.97 -2.66
CA ALA A 12 5.24 -8.30 -3.32
C ALA A 12 6.15 -7.06 -3.44
N LEU A 13 5.61 -5.91 -3.86
CA LEU A 13 6.34 -4.63 -3.90
C LEU A 13 6.83 -4.23 -2.52
N THR A 14 6.00 -4.39 -1.49
CA THR A 14 6.34 -4.09 -0.09
C THR A 14 7.49 -4.98 0.40
N GLY A 15 7.46 -6.27 0.08
CA GLY A 15 8.54 -7.21 0.38
C GLY A 15 9.85 -6.83 -0.32
N ALA A 16 9.79 -6.48 -1.61
CA ALA A 16 10.96 -6.02 -2.36
C ALA A 16 11.56 -4.75 -1.77
N ALA A 17 10.75 -3.75 -1.43
CA ALA A 17 11.19 -2.51 -0.80
C ALA A 17 11.81 -2.76 0.58
N THR A 18 11.23 -3.66 1.37
CA THR A 18 11.78 -4.06 2.67
C THR A 18 13.16 -4.67 2.49
N HIS A 19 13.31 -5.62 1.57
CA HIS A 19 14.59 -6.26 1.31
C HIS A 19 15.65 -5.25 0.84
N ALA A 20 15.30 -4.35 -0.08
CA ALA A 20 16.19 -3.31 -0.59
C ALA A 20 16.69 -2.38 0.53
N ALA A 21 15.81 -1.97 1.44
CA ALA A 21 16.16 -1.07 2.55
C ALA A 21 17.22 -1.65 3.51
N TRP A 22 17.31 -2.98 3.63
CA TRP A 22 18.21 -3.66 4.57
C TRP A 22 19.44 -4.31 3.91
N ARG A 23 19.48 -4.41 2.57
CA ARG A 23 20.49 -5.22 1.86
C ARG A 23 21.94 -4.76 2.07
N ASP A 24 22.19 -3.45 2.00
CA ASP A 24 23.55 -2.90 1.89
C ASP A 24 24.02 -2.16 3.15
N GLY A 25 23.23 -2.16 4.23
CA GLY A 25 23.58 -1.47 5.49
C GLY A 25 23.68 0.05 5.39
N ARG A 26 23.22 0.64 4.27
CA ARG A 26 23.22 2.10 4.01
C ARG A 26 22.06 2.80 4.73
N ALA A 27 22.25 2.99 6.04
CA ALA A 27 21.25 3.62 6.90
C ALA A 27 20.85 5.03 6.46
N ASP A 28 21.77 5.77 5.81
CA ASP A 28 21.51 7.09 5.22
C ASP A 28 20.45 7.02 4.12
N VAL A 29 20.61 6.13 3.13
CA VAL A 29 19.66 5.97 2.02
C VAL A 29 18.32 5.45 2.52
N ALA A 30 18.34 4.49 3.45
CA ALA A 30 17.12 3.95 4.04
C ALA A 30 16.33 5.04 4.79
N MET A 31 17.02 5.93 5.52
CA MET A 31 16.38 7.06 6.23
C MET A 31 15.72 8.04 5.26
N HIS A 32 16.40 8.44 4.17
CA HIS A 32 15.84 9.39 3.20
C HIS A 32 14.59 8.84 2.49
N ASN A 33 14.51 7.52 2.29
CA ASN A 33 13.36 6.87 1.65
C ASN A 33 12.29 6.39 2.65
N ALA A 34 12.48 6.58 3.96
CA ALA A 34 11.63 6.02 5.00
C ALA A 34 10.15 6.44 4.87
N MET A 35 9.89 7.70 4.51
CA MET A 35 8.52 8.19 4.34
C MET A 35 7.80 7.54 3.16
N GLY A 36 8.49 7.30 2.04
CA GLY A 36 7.92 6.57 0.90
C GLY A 36 7.60 5.12 1.29
N TYR A 37 8.55 4.47 1.98
CA TYR A 37 8.36 3.12 2.51
C TYR A 37 7.15 3.02 3.45
N LEU A 38 7.07 3.89 4.47
CA LEU A 38 5.96 3.91 5.44
C LEU A 38 4.59 4.11 4.78
N ARG A 39 4.51 4.98 3.75
CA ARG A 39 3.27 5.19 2.99
C ARG A 39 2.87 3.95 2.20
N GLY A 40 3.79 3.37 1.44
CA GLY A 40 3.55 2.16 0.65
C GLY A 40 3.15 0.98 1.53
N PHE A 41 3.94 0.70 2.58
CA PHE A 41 3.65 -0.34 3.56
C PHE A 41 2.27 -0.15 4.22
N GLY A 42 1.97 1.06 4.68
CA GLY A 42 0.69 1.36 5.31
C GLY A 42 -0.52 1.14 4.39
N HIS A 43 -0.40 1.51 3.11
CA HIS A 43 -1.48 1.28 2.14
C HIS A 43 -1.69 -0.20 1.81
N THR A 44 -0.61 -0.99 1.76
CA THR A 44 -0.70 -2.45 1.64
C THR A 44 -1.46 -3.05 2.82
N VAL A 45 -1.17 -2.62 4.06
CA VAL A 45 -1.90 -3.08 5.26
C VAL A 45 -3.37 -2.64 5.22
N LEU A 46 -3.66 -1.41 4.82
CA LEU A 46 -5.04 -0.93 4.69
C LEU A 46 -5.81 -1.69 3.61
N ALA A 47 -5.18 -2.07 2.48
CA ALA A 47 -5.80 -2.91 1.47
C ALA A 47 -6.20 -4.28 2.03
N TRP A 48 -5.34 -4.90 2.86
CA TRP A 48 -5.69 -6.15 3.54
C TRP A 48 -6.91 -5.99 4.44
N LEU A 49 -6.95 -4.95 5.28
CA LEU A 49 -8.10 -4.67 6.14
C LEU A 49 -9.39 -4.42 5.33
N TRP A 50 -9.30 -3.69 4.22
CA TRP A 50 -10.44 -3.46 3.33
C TRP A 50 -10.93 -4.75 2.67
N LEU A 51 -10.04 -5.68 2.33
CA LEU A 51 -10.42 -6.98 1.78
C LEU A 51 -11.23 -7.80 2.80
N ASP A 52 -10.82 -7.81 4.06
CA ASP A 52 -11.55 -8.47 5.15
C ASP A 52 -12.92 -7.84 5.40
N VAL A 53 -12.98 -6.50 5.46
CA VAL A 53 -14.23 -5.75 5.60
C VAL A 53 -15.18 -6.03 4.43
N ALA A 54 -14.67 -6.03 3.19
CA ALA A 54 -15.46 -6.32 2.01
C ALA A 54 -15.99 -7.76 1.99
N ALA A 55 -15.15 -8.73 2.35
CA ALA A 55 -15.54 -10.14 2.44
C ALA A 55 -16.65 -10.35 3.49
N LEU A 56 -16.52 -9.74 4.67
CA LEU A 56 -17.56 -9.82 5.71
C LEU A 56 -18.86 -9.12 5.27
N ALA A 57 -18.77 -7.93 4.69
CA ALA A 57 -19.94 -7.18 4.22
C ALA A 57 -20.70 -7.93 3.13
N ALA A 58 -19.99 -8.56 2.19
CA ALA A 58 -20.59 -9.40 1.15
C ALA A 58 -21.34 -10.60 1.77
N ARG A 59 -20.72 -11.30 2.74
CA ARG A 59 -21.36 -12.44 3.43
C ARG A 59 -22.63 -12.03 4.17
N GLN A 60 -22.60 -10.91 4.90
CA GLN A 60 -23.77 -10.41 5.63
C GLN A 60 -24.91 -10.01 4.69
N LEU A 61 -24.60 -9.33 3.58
CA LEU A 61 -25.59 -9.02 2.54
C LEU A 61 -26.22 -10.29 1.95
N SER A 62 -25.41 -11.30 1.62
CA SER A 62 -25.93 -12.58 1.10
C SER A 62 -26.81 -13.32 2.11
N ALA A 63 -26.53 -13.18 3.41
CA ALA A 63 -27.33 -13.77 4.48
C ALA A 63 -28.58 -12.94 4.85
N GLY A 64 -28.79 -11.77 4.23
CA GLY A 64 -29.88 -10.86 4.59
C GLY A 64 -29.75 -10.25 5.99
N ALA A 65 -28.51 -10.15 6.50
CA ALA A 65 -28.22 -9.65 7.84
C ALA A 65 -27.59 -8.25 7.81
N GLY A 66 -27.81 -7.47 8.87
CA GLY A 66 -27.23 -6.14 9.05
C GLY A 66 -27.90 -5.03 8.25
N ASP A 67 -27.31 -3.83 8.31
CA ASP A 67 -27.79 -2.67 7.55
C ASP A 67 -27.27 -2.71 6.11
N ALA A 68 -28.16 -2.98 5.16
CA ALA A 68 -27.81 -3.11 3.76
C ALA A 68 -27.20 -1.85 3.14
N VAL A 69 -27.53 -0.64 3.63
CA VAL A 69 -26.94 0.60 3.13
C VAL A 69 -25.49 0.71 3.58
N LEU A 70 -25.24 0.49 4.87
CA LEU A 70 -23.89 0.51 5.45
C LEU A 70 -22.98 -0.54 4.79
N LEU A 71 -23.45 -1.77 4.62
CA LEU A 71 -22.68 -2.86 4.03
C LEU A 71 -22.31 -2.59 2.56
N ARG A 72 -23.23 -2.05 1.76
CA ARG A 72 -22.91 -1.61 0.38
C ARG A 72 -21.93 -0.43 0.37
N GLY A 73 -21.98 0.43 1.39
CA GLY A 73 -21.02 1.50 1.63
C GLY A 73 -19.60 0.93 1.81
N HIS A 74 -19.43 -0.07 2.69
CA HIS A 74 -18.15 -0.75 2.87
C HIS A 74 -17.61 -1.37 1.58
N LEU A 75 -18.45 -2.08 0.81
CA LEU A 75 -18.04 -2.65 -0.48
C LEU A 75 -17.60 -1.57 -1.48
N THR A 76 -18.27 -0.43 -1.48
CA THR A 76 -17.94 0.69 -2.37
C THR A 76 -16.64 1.37 -1.97
N ALA A 77 -16.42 1.59 -0.66
CA ALA A 77 -15.18 2.16 -0.15
C ALA A 77 -13.98 1.24 -0.41
N ALA A 78 -14.12 -0.07 -0.19
CA ALA A 78 -13.09 -1.04 -0.53
C ALA A 78 -12.74 -0.99 -2.03
N ARG A 79 -13.76 -1.03 -2.91
CA ARG A 79 -13.55 -0.92 -4.36
C ARG A 79 -12.82 0.37 -4.73
N TYR A 80 -13.18 1.50 -4.12
CA TYR A 80 -12.50 2.77 -4.35
C TYR A 80 -11.03 2.70 -3.93
N PHE A 81 -10.75 2.21 -2.72
CA PHE A 81 -9.38 2.09 -2.20
C PHE A 81 -8.50 1.25 -3.12
N PHE A 82 -8.99 0.08 -3.54
CA PHE A 82 -8.26 -0.80 -4.47
C PHE A 82 -8.06 -0.19 -5.86
N ALA A 83 -8.97 0.66 -6.33
CA ALA A 83 -8.88 1.26 -7.67
C ALA A 83 -8.05 2.56 -7.71
N TYR A 84 -8.06 3.35 -6.64
CA TYR A 84 -7.49 4.71 -6.63
C TYR A 84 -6.30 4.87 -5.68
N GLU A 85 -6.33 4.22 -4.52
CA GLU A 85 -5.31 4.41 -3.47
C GLU A 85 -4.21 3.36 -3.57
N LEU A 86 -4.59 2.10 -3.75
CA LEU A 86 -3.62 0.99 -3.80
C LEU A 86 -2.57 1.13 -4.93
N PRO A 87 -2.90 1.60 -6.16
CA PRO A 87 -1.89 1.78 -7.20
C PRO A 87 -0.76 2.76 -6.82
N LEU A 88 -0.99 3.66 -5.87
CA LEU A 88 0.03 4.62 -5.41
C LEU A 88 1.20 3.93 -4.68
N VAL A 89 0.99 2.71 -4.15
CA VAL A 89 2.03 1.90 -3.51
C VAL A 89 3.25 1.74 -4.41
N GLN A 90 3.05 1.47 -5.71
CA GLN A 90 4.16 1.32 -6.65
C GLN A 90 4.99 2.60 -6.74
N ALA A 91 4.35 3.76 -6.83
CA ALA A 91 5.05 5.04 -6.95
C ALA A 91 5.85 5.39 -5.68
N TRP A 92 5.30 5.10 -4.50
CA TRP A 92 6.00 5.36 -3.24
C TRP A 92 7.13 4.38 -2.95
N LEU A 93 7.01 3.13 -3.39
CA LEU A 93 8.01 2.10 -3.13
C LEU A 93 9.11 2.05 -4.19
N ALA A 94 8.88 2.55 -5.41
CA ALA A 94 9.89 2.52 -6.47
C ALA A 94 11.25 3.14 -6.04
N PRO A 95 11.33 4.34 -5.43
CA PRO A 95 12.60 4.89 -4.97
C PRO A 95 13.28 4.07 -3.85
N VAL A 96 12.49 3.38 -3.02
CA VAL A 96 13.00 2.49 -1.96
C VAL A 96 13.62 1.25 -2.56
N ILE A 97 12.94 0.63 -3.54
CA ILE A 97 13.39 -0.57 -4.25
C ILE A 97 14.69 -0.28 -5.01
N ASP A 98 14.78 0.88 -5.65
CA ASP A 98 15.97 1.31 -6.39
C ASP A 98 17.10 1.81 -5.48
N ALA A 99 16.86 1.87 -4.16
CA ALA A 99 17.77 2.46 -3.18
C ALA A 99 18.25 3.87 -3.61
N SER A 100 17.31 4.70 -4.08
CA SER A 100 17.60 6.03 -4.62
C SER A 100 18.26 6.93 -3.58
N ASP A 101 19.39 7.52 -3.94
CA ASP A 101 20.10 8.52 -3.15
C ASP A 101 19.78 9.95 -3.59
N THR A 102 18.83 10.15 -4.52
CA THR A 102 18.51 11.46 -5.09
C THR A 102 18.22 12.50 -4.01
N PHE A 103 17.46 12.14 -2.96
CA PHE A 103 17.22 13.03 -1.81
C PHE A 103 18.48 13.27 -0.96
N ALA A 104 19.32 12.25 -0.80
CA ALA A 104 20.55 12.35 -0.01
C ALA A 104 21.61 13.22 -0.69
N THR A 105 21.58 13.32 -2.02
CA THR A 105 22.54 14.09 -2.82
C THR A 105 22.03 15.46 -3.27
N LEU A 106 20.86 15.93 -2.79
CA LEU A 106 20.36 17.25 -3.11
C LEU A 106 21.32 18.33 -2.62
N ASP A 107 21.71 19.24 -3.52
CA ASP A 107 22.45 20.45 -3.15
C ASP A 107 21.46 21.54 -2.71
N PRO A 108 21.47 21.96 -1.43
CA PRO A 108 20.58 23.01 -0.95
C PRO A 108 20.85 24.38 -1.58
N ALA A 109 22.00 24.58 -2.25
CA ALA A 109 22.31 25.84 -2.92
C ALA A 109 21.58 26.01 -4.27
N VAL A 110 21.00 24.94 -4.83
CA VAL A 110 20.28 24.95 -6.11
C VAL A 110 18.77 24.66 -5.98
N LEU A 111 18.26 24.59 -4.75
CA LEU A 111 16.84 24.49 -4.41
C LEU A 111 16.27 25.88 -4.09
#